data_AF-A0AAJ2C3A1-F1
#
_entry.id   AF-A0AAJ2C3A1-F1
#
_cell.length_a   1.000
_cell.length_b   1.000
_cell.length_c   1.000
_cell.angle_alpha   90.00
_cell.angle_beta   90.00
_cell.angle_gamma   90.00
#
_symmetry.space_group_name_H-M   'P 1'
#
loop_
_entity.id
_entity.type
_entity.pdbx_description
1 polymer ?
#
loop_
_entity_poly.entity_id
_entity_poly.type
_entity_poly.pdbx_seq_one_letter_code
_entity_poly.pdbx_strand_id
1 'polypeptide(L)'
;MKSIQILATFCLIVAVSTSNVFAQKAKGKAKIKKEVTSAVYACSMHPNMTGKKGDKCPTCGMALVPKKAEAKKEVAAVAYICPMKCEGSASDKPGDCPKCGMKLVAATEKKDEHSGHNHK
;
A
#
# COMPACT_ATOMS: atom_id res chain seq x y z
N MET A 1 -3.19 43.26 62.66
CA MET A 1 -1.97 43.36 61.82
C MET A 1 -1.25 42.01 61.61
N LYS A 2 -1.10 41.15 62.65
CA LYS A 2 -0.50 39.81 62.49
C LYS A 2 -1.38 38.80 61.72
N SER A 3 -2.70 39.02 61.67
CA SER A 3 -3.67 38.15 60.99
C SER A 3 -3.74 38.32 59.46
N ILE A 4 -3.28 39.44 58.91
CA ILE A 4 -3.23 39.69 57.45
C ILE A 4 -1.95 39.07 56.85
N GLN A 5 -0.85 39.05 57.60
CA GLN A 5 0.42 38.40 57.23
C GLN A 5 0.31 36.86 57.14
N ILE A 6 -0.57 36.25 57.95
CA ILE A 6 -0.81 34.78 57.94
C ILE A 6 -1.62 34.33 56.71
N LEU A 7 -2.50 35.19 56.18
CA LEU A 7 -3.33 34.86 55.02
C LEU A 7 -2.53 34.92 53.69
N ALA A 8 -1.56 35.82 53.59
CA ALA A 8 -0.71 35.97 52.39
C ALA A 8 0.39 34.90 52.29
N THR A 9 0.87 34.38 53.42
CA THR A 9 1.90 33.33 53.47
C THR A 9 1.32 31.92 53.24
N PHE A 10 0.06 31.70 53.59
CA PHE A 10 -0.63 30.42 53.32
C PHE A 10 -0.95 30.22 51.83
N CYS A 11 -1.20 31.28 51.05
CA CYS A 11 -1.44 31.19 49.60
C CYS A 11 -0.21 30.76 48.77
N LEU A 12 1.00 30.98 49.27
CA LEU A 12 2.24 30.64 48.52
C LEU A 12 2.67 29.18 48.72
N ILE A 13 2.25 28.52 49.81
CA ILE A 13 2.66 27.15 50.14
C ILE A 13 1.79 26.09 49.42
N VAL A 14 0.57 26.45 49.00
CA VAL A 14 -0.37 25.52 48.32
C VAL A 14 -0.01 25.27 46.85
N ALA A 15 0.80 26.13 46.21
CA ALA A 15 1.13 26.01 44.78
C ALA A 15 2.33 25.10 44.45
N VAL A 16 3.07 24.58 45.45
CA VAL A 16 4.29 23.77 45.22
C VAL A 16 4.05 22.25 45.37
N SER A 17 2.87 21.81 45.80
CA SER A 17 2.69 20.45 46.33
C SER A 17 1.88 19.46 45.45
N THR A 18 1.51 19.78 44.21
CA THR A 18 0.72 18.87 43.34
C THR A 18 1.51 18.22 42.19
N SER A 19 2.84 18.19 42.23
CA SER A 19 3.63 17.56 41.15
C SER A 19 4.71 16.59 41.61
N ASN A 20 4.53 15.85 42.71
CA ASN A 20 5.27 14.61 42.94
C ASN A 20 4.61 13.77 44.03
N VAL A 21 3.89 12.71 43.63
CA VAL A 21 3.74 11.38 44.27
C VAL A 21 2.49 10.70 43.67
N PHE A 22 2.68 9.83 42.66
CA PHE A 22 2.03 8.51 42.60
C PHE A 22 2.64 7.63 41.49
N ALA A 23 3.01 6.41 41.87
CA ALA A 23 2.98 5.17 41.09
C ALA A 23 4.07 4.78 40.05
N GLN A 24 4.82 3.74 40.46
CA GLN A 24 5.20 2.53 39.70
C GLN A 24 6.57 2.50 38.99
N LYS A 25 7.58 2.09 39.77
CA LYS A 25 8.81 1.41 39.32
C LYS A 25 8.62 -0.09 39.54
N ALA A 26 8.27 -0.85 38.49
CA ALA A 26 8.44 -2.30 38.45
C ALA A 26 8.76 -2.74 37.03
N LYS A 27 9.78 -3.58 36.95
CA LYS A 27 10.48 -3.99 35.73
C LYS A 27 9.64 -5.01 34.97
N GLY A 28 9.36 -4.73 33.70
CA GLY A 28 8.82 -5.69 32.74
C GLY A 28 9.36 -5.39 31.35
N LYS A 29 10.59 -5.86 31.08
CA LYS A 29 11.11 -5.88 29.71
C LYS A 29 10.41 -6.98 28.94
N ALA A 30 9.40 -6.61 28.15
CA ALA A 30 8.95 -7.41 27.01
C ALA A 30 8.92 -6.49 25.79
N LYS A 31 10.07 -6.45 25.10
CA LYS A 31 10.14 -5.94 23.73
C LYS A 31 9.25 -6.85 22.86
N ILE A 32 8.04 -6.40 22.50
CA ILE A 32 7.42 -6.85 21.25
C ILE A 32 7.62 -5.71 20.25
N LYS A 33 8.80 -5.71 19.63
CA LYS A 33 9.03 -5.03 18.36
C LYS A 33 8.56 -6.01 17.29
N LYS A 34 7.36 -5.81 16.76
CA LYS A 34 7.05 -6.19 15.38
C LYS A 34 5.87 -5.36 14.88
N GLU A 35 6.17 -4.10 14.64
CA GLU A 35 5.54 -3.35 13.55
C GLU A 35 5.89 -4.12 12.26
N VAL A 36 5.00 -5.03 11.85
CA VAL A 36 5.02 -5.59 10.50
C VAL A 36 3.98 -4.81 9.75
N THR A 37 4.43 -3.88 8.93
CA THR A 37 3.68 -3.40 7.76
C THR A 37 3.17 -4.65 7.02
N SER A 38 1.87 -4.92 7.13
CA SER A 38 1.21 -6.10 6.59
C SER A 38 1.10 -6.01 5.07
N ALA A 39 2.24 -6.13 4.39
CA ALA A 39 2.25 -6.43 2.97
C ALA A 39 1.57 -7.80 2.81
N VAL A 40 0.36 -7.82 2.27
CA VAL A 40 -0.35 -9.05 1.92
C VAL A 40 0.42 -9.71 0.79
N TYR A 41 0.73 -11.00 0.89
CA TYR A 41 1.35 -11.75 -0.21
C TYR A 41 0.27 -12.55 -0.93
N ALA A 42 0.34 -12.64 -2.25
CA ALA A 42 -0.61 -13.37 -3.08
C ALA A 42 0.09 -14.18 -4.18
N CYS A 43 -0.56 -15.23 -4.66
CA CYS A 43 -0.06 -16.01 -5.79
C CYS A 43 -0.34 -15.25 -7.09
N SER A 44 0.68 -15.12 -7.94
CA SER A 44 0.56 -14.40 -9.22
C SER A 44 -0.44 -15.06 -10.19
N MET A 45 -0.61 -16.38 -10.09
CA MET A 45 -1.57 -17.13 -10.92
C MET A 45 -2.92 -17.33 -10.25
N HIS A 46 -2.97 -17.30 -8.92
CA HIS A 46 -4.20 -17.46 -8.13
C HIS A 46 -4.34 -16.29 -7.16
N PRO A 47 -4.89 -15.14 -7.60
CA PRO A 47 -4.94 -13.90 -6.82
C PRO A 47 -5.71 -14.01 -5.50
N ASN A 48 -6.53 -15.05 -5.37
CA ASN A 48 -7.29 -15.39 -4.16
C ASN A 48 -6.46 -16.18 -3.12
N MET A 49 -5.34 -16.79 -3.53
CA MET A 49 -4.41 -17.47 -2.62
C MET A 49 -3.48 -16.44 -1.99
N THR A 50 -3.75 -16.10 -0.72
CA THR A 50 -2.99 -15.11 0.05
C THR A 50 -2.24 -15.75 1.22
N GLY A 51 -1.19 -15.09 1.70
CA GLY A 51 -0.34 -15.60 2.77
C GLY A 51 0.72 -14.62 3.25
N LYS A 52 1.78 -15.14 3.87
CA LYS A 52 2.92 -14.39 4.39
C LYS A 52 4.12 -14.45 3.43
N LYS A 53 5.11 -13.61 3.71
CA LYS A 53 6.38 -13.57 2.97
C LYS A 53 7.08 -14.94 3.06
N GLY A 54 7.29 -15.58 1.91
CA GLY A 54 8.01 -16.85 1.81
C GLY A 54 7.13 -18.10 1.77
N ASP A 55 5.82 -17.96 1.93
CA ASP A 55 4.90 -19.08 1.77
C ASP A 55 4.82 -19.52 0.29
N LYS A 56 4.51 -20.81 0.09
CA LYS A 56 4.23 -21.39 -1.23
C LYS A 56 2.72 -21.50 -1.45
N CYS A 57 2.27 -21.24 -2.68
CA CYS A 57 0.90 -21.45 -3.08
C CYS A 57 0.56 -22.96 -2.99
N PRO A 58 -0.50 -23.35 -2.28
CA PRO A 58 -0.85 -24.77 -2.12
C PRO A 58 -1.34 -25.41 -3.43
N THR A 59 -1.82 -24.62 -4.39
CA THR A 59 -2.33 -25.12 -5.67
C THR A 59 -1.24 -25.35 -6.71
N CYS A 60 -0.23 -24.47 -6.77
CA CYS A 60 0.79 -24.51 -7.82
C CYS A 60 2.23 -24.61 -7.31
N GLY A 61 2.45 -24.57 -5.99
CA GLY A 61 3.78 -24.68 -5.37
C GLY A 61 4.67 -23.44 -5.52
N MET A 62 4.28 -22.43 -6.30
CA MET A 62 5.04 -21.20 -6.51
C MET A 62 5.06 -20.31 -5.26
N ALA A 63 6.14 -19.56 -5.05
CA ALA A 63 6.24 -18.63 -3.94
C ALA A 63 5.24 -17.47 -4.07
N LEU A 64 4.61 -17.09 -2.96
CA LEU A 64 3.73 -15.92 -2.92
C LEU A 64 4.55 -14.63 -3.05
N VAL A 65 4.06 -13.71 -3.86
CA VAL A 65 4.69 -12.41 -4.12
C VAL A 65 3.96 -11.31 -3.34
N PRO A 66 4.64 -10.23 -2.93
CA PRO A 66 3.98 -9.14 -2.21
C PRO A 66 2.94 -8.48 -3.11
N LYS A 67 1.67 -8.55 -2.70
CA LYS A 67 0.57 -7.76 -3.24
C LYS A 67 0.73 -6.34 -2.71
N LYS A 68 1.69 -5.60 -3.27
CA LYS A 68 1.65 -4.15 -3.17
C LYS A 68 0.33 -3.75 -3.83
N ALA A 69 -0.53 -3.04 -3.09
CA ALA A 69 -1.72 -2.40 -3.64
C ALA A 69 -1.31 -1.83 -4.98
N GLU A 70 -1.95 -2.35 -6.03
CA GLU A 70 -1.49 -2.27 -7.41
C GLU A 70 -0.92 -0.88 -7.62
N ALA A 71 0.39 -0.80 -7.80
CA ALA A 71 0.95 0.30 -8.54
C ALA A 71 0.32 0.12 -9.91
N LYS A 72 -0.90 0.68 -10.06
CA LYS A 72 -1.40 1.26 -11.28
C LYS A 72 -0.21 2.07 -11.72
N LYS A 73 0.64 1.43 -12.55
CA LYS A 73 1.70 2.08 -13.28
C LYS A 73 0.98 3.30 -13.81
N GLU A 74 1.39 4.47 -13.36
CA GLU A 74 0.92 5.70 -13.94
C GLU A 74 1.40 5.58 -15.37
N VAL A 75 0.52 5.02 -16.19
CA VAL A 75 0.63 4.96 -17.62
C VAL A 75 0.52 6.43 -17.95
N ALA A 76 1.66 7.12 -17.99
CA ALA A 76 1.81 8.35 -18.75
C ALA A 76 0.97 8.14 -19.99
N ALA A 77 -0.12 8.89 -20.13
CA ALA A 77 -1.27 8.49 -20.92
C ALA A 77 -0.85 8.01 -22.32
N VAL A 78 -0.67 6.70 -22.47
CA VAL A 78 -0.13 6.13 -23.70
C VAL A 78 -1.23 6.28 -24.72
N ALA A 79 -0.98 7.08 -25.75
CA ALA A 79 -1.99 7.40 -26.74
C ALA A 79 -2.31 6.21 -27.65
N TYR A 80 -1.36 5.29 -27.89
CA TYR A 80 -1.51 4.16 -28.82
C TYR A 80 -1.04 2.83 -28.24
N ILE A 81 -1.86 1.79 -28.38
CA ILE A 81 -1.63 0.44 -27.84
C ILE A 81 -1.76 -0.60 -28.97
N CYS A 82 -0.96 -1.67 -28.91
CA CYS A 82 -1.09 -2.79 -29.85
C CYS A 82 -2.35 -3.61 -29.53
N PRO A 83 -3.22 -3.92 -30.51
CA PRO A 83 -4.39 -4.77 -30.32
C PRO A 83 -4.08 -6.14 -29.70
N MET A 84 -2.91 -6.70 -30.04
CA MET A 84 -2.44 -7.98 -29.49
C MET A 84 -1.89 -7.88 -28.06
N LYS A 85 -1.77 -6.68 -27.50
CA LYS A 85 -1.20 -6.40 -26.16
C LYS A 85 0.23 -6.96 -26.01
N CYS A 86 1.06 -6.77 -27.04
CA CYS A 86 2.48 -7.11 -26.96
C CYS A 86 3.14 -6.32 -25.81
N GLU A 87 3.96 -6.97 -24.99
CA GLU A 87 4.62 -6.30 -23.88
C GLU A 87 5.49 -5.14 -24.40
N GLY A 88 5.35 -3.93 -23.84
CA GLY A 88 6.13 -2.77 -24.25
C GLY A 88 5.81 -2.20 -25.64
N SER A 89 4.69 -2.55 -26.26
CA SER A 89 4.25 -1.95 -27.55
C SER A 89 3.43 -0.67 -27.39
N ALA A 90 3.37 -0.11 -26.18
CA ALA A 90 2.77 1.18 -25.88
C ALA A 90 3.58 2.29 -26.58
N SER A 91 2.90 3.19 -27.30
CA SER A 91 3.51 4.30 -28.01
C SER A 91 2.72 5.59 -27.82
N ASP A 92 3.42 6.72 -27.77
CA ASP A 92 2.81 8.05 -27.78
C ASP A 92 2.41 8.49 -29.20
N LYS A 93 2.89 7.77 -30.23
CA LYS A 93 2.70 8.10 -31.65
C LYS A 93 1.96 6.98 -32.39
N PRO A 94 1.14 7.32 -33.40
CA PRO A 94 0.56 6.33 -34.30
C PRO A 94 1.66 5.62 -35.09
N GLY A 95 1.42 4.38 -35.46
CA GLY A 95 2.38 3.57 -36.22
C GLY A 95 2.08 2.09 -36.13
N ASP A 96 3.05 1.28 -36.52
CA ASP A 96 2.98 -0.17 -36.46
C ASP A 96 3.75 -0.70 -35.25
N CYS A 97 3.22 -1.77 -34.65
CA CYS A 97 3.80 -2.42 -33.50
C CYS A 97 5.15 -3.03 -33.89
N PRO A 98 6.27 -2.68 -33.23
CA PRO A 98 7.60 -3.22 -33.57
C PRO A 98 7.74 -4.71 -33.26
N LYS A 99 6.78 -5.30 -32.52
CA LYS A 99 6.78 -6.72 -32.14
C LYS A 99 6.05 -7.60 -33.17
N CYS A 100 4.97 -7.11 -33.76
CA CYS A 100 4.09 -7.92 -34.62
C CYS A 100 3.72 -7.28 -35.96
N GLY A 101 4.14 -6.04 -36.22
CA GLY A 101 3.86 -5.31 -37.46
C GLY A 101 2.42 -4.83 -37.62
N MET A 102 1.52 -5.11 -36.68
CA MET A 102 0.14 -4.61 -36.73
C MET A 102 0.05 -3.13 -36.35
N LYS A 103 -0.91 -2.39 -36.93
CA LYS A 103 -1.20 -1.01 -36.55
C LYS A 103 -1.55 -0.88 -35.06
N LEU A 104 -0.94 0.09 -34.41
CA LEU A 104 -1.32 0.52 -33.07
C LEU A 104 -2.65 1.27 -33.12
N VAL A 105 -3.50 1.03 -32.12
CA VAL A 105 -4.83 1.64 -31.98
C VAL A 105 -4.83 2.68 -30.87
N ALA A 106 -5.60 3.75 -31.02
CA ALA A 106 -5.66 4.81 -30.01
C ALA A 106 -6.30 4.28 -28.71
N ALA A 107 -5.67 4.54 -27.56
CA ALA A 107 -6.14 4.11 -26.25
C ALA A 107 -7.31 4.95 -25.71
N THR A 108 -7.67 6.04 -26.39
CA THR A 108 -8.71 7.00 -25.98
C THR A 108 -10.11 6.60 -26.39
N GLU A 109 -10.26 5.55 -27.20
CA GLU A 109 -11.55 5.17 -27.79
C GLU A 109 -11.90 3.76 -27.31
N LYS A 110 -12.81 3.65 -26.33
CA LYS A 110 -13.51 2.41 -26.06
C LYS A 110 -14.34 2.04 -27.29
N LYS A 111 -13.85 1.12 -28.12
CA LYS A 111 -14.70 0.24 -28.93
C LYS A 111 -14.17 -1.18 -28.83
N ASP A 112 -14.58 -1.85 -27.76
CA ASP A 112 -14.69 -3.30 -27.74
C ASP A 112 -15.79 -3.69 -28.73
N GLU A 113 -15.44 -3.90 -30.00
CA GLU A 113 -16.28 -4.66 -30.92
C GLU A 113 -15.47 -5.88 -31.36
N HIS A 114 -15.39 -6.85 -30.45
CA HIS A 114 -14.93 -8.19 -30.79
C HIS A 114 -16.10 -8.91 -31.47
N SER A 115 -16.30 -8.65 -32.78
CA SER A 115 -17.12 -9.53 -33.60
C SER A 115 -16.49 -10.92 -33.57
N GLY A 116 -17.23 -11.89 -33.03
CA GLY A 116 -16.77 -13.25 -32.80
C GLY A 116 -16.32 -13.91 -34.12
N HIS A 117 -15.11 -14.45 -34.11
CA HIS A 117 -14.61 -15.26 -35.21
C HIS A 117 -14.92 -16.72 -34.89
N ASN A 118 -15.93 -17.28 -35.57
CA ASN A 118 -16.28 -18.69 -35.50
C ASN A 118 -15.26 -19.48 -36.33
N HIS A 119 -14.34 -20.18 -35.67
CA HIS A 119 -13.51 -21.18 -36.31
C HIS A 119 -14.28 -22.51 -36.31
N LYS A 120 -14.76 -22.89 -37.49
CA LYS A 120 -15.30 -24.22 -37.78
C LYS A 120 -14.44 -24.84 -38.88
#